data_AF-A0A5K1BPE1-F1
#
_entry.id   AF-A0A5K1BPE1-F1
#
_cell.length_a   1.000
_cell.length_b   1.000
_cell.length_c   1.000
_cell.angle_alpha   90.00
_cell.angle_beta   90.00
_cell.angle_gamma   90.00
#
_symmetry.space_group_name_H-M   'P 1'
#
loop_
_entity.id
_entity.type
_entity.pdbx_description
1 polymer ?
#
loop_
_entity_poly.entity_id
_entity_poly.type
_entity_poly.pdbx_seq_one_letter_code
_entity_poly.pdbx_strand_id
1 'polypeptide(L)' 'DRVPAFSPKKARDFIQRELGAPVDEIFREFDDQPIAAASLGQ' A
#
# COMPACT_ATOMS: atom_id res chain seq x y z
N ASP A 1 -15.54 2.86 -12.86
CA ASP A 1 -16.06 2.44 -11.56
C ASP A 1 -14.99 2.73 -10.52
N ARG A 2 -15.19 3.76 -9.69
CA ARG A 2 -14.11 4.35 -8.88
C ARG A 2 -13.96 3.54 -7.60
N VAL A 3 -13.11 2.52 -7.62
CA VAL A 3 -12.68 1.87 -6.38
C VAL A 3 -12.07 2.98 -5.51
N PRO A 4 -12.63 3.25 -4.31
CA PRO A 4 -12.07 4.29 -3.46
C PRO A 4 -10.66 3.85 -3.07
N ALA A 5 -9.67 4.70 -3.38
CA ALA A 5 -8.33 4.51 -2.89
C ALA A 5 -8.41 4.41 -1.36
N PHE A 6 -7.97 3.27 -0.81
CA PHE A 6 -7.85 3.15 0.63
C PHE A 6 -6.74 4.08 1.11
N SER A 7 -6.90 4.63 2.32
CA SER A 7 -5.95 5.61 2.85
C SER A 7 -4.52 5.06 2.83
N PRO A 8 -3.50 5.83 2.45
CA PRO A 8 -2.11 5.36 2.39
C PRO A 8 -1.61 4.75 3.71
N LYS A 9 -2.07 5.32 4.83
CA LYS A 9 -1.83 4.77 6.18
C LYS A 9 -2.24 3.31 6.33
N LYS A 10 -3.37 2.93 5.74
CA LYS A 10 -3.90 1.55 5.78
C LYS A 10 -3.07 0.62 4.87
N ALA A 11 -2.48 1.14 3.79
CA ALA A 11 -1.52 0.40 2.96
C ALA A 11 -0.26 0.05 3.71
N ARG A 12 0.36 1.05 4.34
CA ARG A 12 1.53 0.84 5.20
C ARG A 12 1.24 -0.20 6.28
N ASP A 13 0.10 -0.08 6.97
CA ASP A 13 -0.27 -1.01 8.03
C ASP A 13 -0.44 -2.45 7.53
N PHE A 14 -1.04 -2.66 6.36
CA PHE A 14 -1.13 -3.99 5.76
C PHE A 14 0.24 -4.55 5.38
N ILE A 15 1.06 -3.77 4.68
CA ILE A 15 2.42 -4.17 4.27
C ILE A 15 3.25 -4.56 5.49
N GLN A 16 3.21 -3.76 6.55
CA GLN A 16 3.94 -4.03 7.79
C GLN A 16 3.47 -5.30 8.49
N ARG A 17 2.15 -5.55 8.52
CA ARG A 17 1.59 -6.76 9.13
C ARG A 17 1.96 -8.01 8.35
N GLU A 18 1.92 -7.96 7.02
CA GLU A 18 2.20 -9.13 6.18
C GLU A 18 3.70 -9.44 6.09
N LEU A 19 4.55 -8.41 6.09
CA LEU A 19 6.01 -8.57 6.01
C LEU A 19 6.71 -8.62 7.36
N GLY A 20 6.03 -8.25 8.45
CA GLY A 20 6.53 -8.36 9.82
C GLY A 20 7.56 -7.31 10.23
N ALA A 21 7.75 -6.24 9.45
CA ALA A 21 8.68 -5.16 9.75
C ALA A 21 8.15 -3.79 9.26
N PRO A 22 8.65 -2.66 9.80
CA PRO A 22 8.30 -1.33 9.33
C PRO A 22 8.59 -1.12 7.84
N VAL A 23 7.71 -0.41 7.13
CA VAL A 23 7.90 -0.11 5.68
C VAL A 23 9.26 0.56 5.44
N ASP A 24 9.67 1.42 6.36
CA ASP A 24 10.88 2.25 6.27
C ASP A 24 12.18 1.42 6.45
N GLU A 25 12.08 0.19 6.95
CA GLU A 25 13.20 -0.76 7.04
C GLU A 25 13.28 -1.68 5.81
N ILE A 26 12.14 -1.92 5.16
CA ILE A 26 12.02 -2.84 4.02
C ILE A 26 12.30 -2.10 2.69
N PHE A 27 11.81 -0.87 2.57
CA PHE A 27 11.91 -0.07 1.35
C PHE A 27 12.81 1.14 1.56
N ARG A 28 13.68 1.43 0.58
CA ARG A 28 14.51 2.65 0.60
C ARG A 28 13.66 3.92 0.51
N GLU A 29 12.59 3.88 -0.27
CA GLU A 29 11.62 4.97 -0.45
C GLU A 29 10.23 4.34 -0.63
N PHE A 30 9.21 4.98 -0.05
CA PHE A 30 7.82 4.55 -0.16
C PHE A 30 6.91 5.76 -0.35
N ASP A 31 6.28 5.87 -1.52
CA ASP A 31 5.36 6.95 -1.85
C ASP A 31 3.93 6.59 -1.40
N ASP A 32 3.31 7.49 -0.64
CA ASP A 32 1.94 7.34 -0.17
C ASP A 32 0.91 7.72 -1.25
N GLN A 33 1.34 8.28 -2.38
CA GLN A 33 0.47 8.62 -3.50
C GLN A 33 0.28 7.42 -4.44
N PRO A 34 -0.93 6.84 -4.52
CA PRO A 34 -1.19 5.74 -5.45
C PRO A 34 -1.13 6.24 -6.89
N ILE A 35 -0.30 5.58 -7.71
CA ILE A 35 -0.12 5.89 -9.13
C ILE A 35 -1.22 5.30 -10.03
N ALA A 36 -1.90 4.25 -9.57
CA ALA A 36 -3.03 3.62 -10.27
C ALA A 36 -3.85 2.71 -9.33
N ALA A 37 -5.09 2.40 -9.70
CA ALA A 37 -5.85 1.30 -9.11
C ALA A 37 -5.58 0.02 -9.93
N ALA A 38 -4.94 -0.98 -9.32
CA ALA A 38 -4.81 -2.30 -9.93
C ALA A 38 -6.14 -3.05 -9.76
N SER A 39 -6.80 -3.39 -10.87
CA SER A 39 -7.94 -4.29 -10.85
C SER A 39 -7.42 -5.73 -10.78
N LEU A 40 -7.49 -6.38 -9.62
CA LEU A 40 -7.47 -7.85 -9.58
C LEU A 40 -8.82 -8.34 -10.11
N GLY A 41 -8.94 -8.46 -11.42
CA GLY A 41 -9.98 -9.28 -12.05
C GLY A 41 -9.67 -10.75 -11.78
N GLN A 42 -10.73 -11.56 -11.63
CA GLN A 42 -10.64 -13.00 -11.35
C GLN A 42 -9.92 -13.78 -12.45
#